data_AF-A0A357R652-F1
#
_entry.id   AF-A0A357R652-F1
#
_cell.length_a   1.000
_cell.length_b   1.000
_cell.length_c   1.000
_cell.angle_alpha   90.00
_cell.angle_beta   90.00
_cell.angle_gamma   90.00
#
_symmetry.space_group_name_H-M   'P 1'
#
loop_
_entity.id
_entity.type
_entity.pdbx_description
1 polymer ?
#
loop_
_entity_poly.entity_id
_entity_poly.type
_entity_poly.pdbx_seq_one_letter_code
_entity_poly.pdbx_strand_id
1 'polypeptide(L)'
;MSINGFIPLNKPLGLSSQQAVSRVKKITGSKRAGHTGTLDPLATGLLLVAIGKATRLCQYFLDGDKGYRAEIKFGAATDTGDREGRVIDTARDFYFSRQEIAAVLAKFQGSIEQ
;
A
#
# COMPACT_ATOMS: atom_id res chain seq x y z
N MET A 1 5.12 30.44 11.96
CA MET A 1 5.83 29.23 12.45
C MET A 1 5.85 28.18 11.35
N SER A 2 6.90 27.37 11.23
CA SER A 2 6.92 26.24 10.27
C SER A 2 6.34 24.99 10.93
N ILE A 3 5.36 24.36 10.28
CA ILE A 3 4.76 23.10 10.75
C ILE A 3 5.78 21.98 10.56
N ASN A 4 5.97 21.16 11.59
CA ASN A 4 6.81 19.97 11.53
C ASN A 4 6.04 18.83 12.21
N GLY A 5 5.91 17.69 11.55
CA GLY A 5 5.18 16.56 12.11
C GLY A 5 4.75 15.55 11.06
N PHE A 6 3.89 14.63 11.47
CA PHE A 6 3.30 13.62 10.60
C PHE A 6 1.80 13.84 10.47
N ILE A 7 1.30 13.65 9.26
CA ILE A 7 -0.12 13.71 8.93
C ILE A 7 -0.53 12.29 8.52
N PRO A 8 -1.33 11.58 9.33
CA PRO A 8 -1.90 10.30 8.93
C PRO A 8 -2.99 10.56 7.89
N LEU A 9 -2.64 10.37 6.61
CA LEU A 9 -3.58 10.54 5.51
C LEU A 9 -4.26 9.21 5.22
N ASN A 10 -5.59 9.19 5.17
CA ASN A 10 -6.29 8.11 4.48
C ASN A 10 -6.22 8.37 2.97
N LYS A 11 -5.24 7.76 2.28
CA LYS A 11 -5.01 7.92 0.84
C LYS A 11 -6.24 7.39 0.08
N PRO A 12 -6.89 8.22 -0.76
CA PRO A 12 -8.00 7.74 -1.57
C PRO A 12 -7.48 6.88 -2.73
N LEU A 13 -8.43 6.15 -3.34
CA LEU A 13 -8.20 5.33 -4.52
C LEU A 13 -7.77 6.20 -5.72
N GLY A 14 -6.89 5.66 -6.56
CA GLY A 14 -6.45 6.27 -7.82
C GLY A 14 -5.36 7.33 -7.69
N LEU A 15 -4.96 7.70 -6.46
CA LEU A 15 -3.80 8.57 -6.24
C LEU A 15 -2.54 7.76 -5.99
N SER A 16 -1.45 8.11 -6.67
CA SER A 16 -0.14 7.67 -6.25
C SER A 16 0.24 8.33 -4.91
N SER A 17 1.12 7.67 -4.15
CA SER A 17 1.61 8.21 -2.88
C SER A 17 2.27 9.59 -3.04
N GLN A 18 2.98 9.80 -4.14
CA GLN A 18 3.63 11.08 -4.44
C GLN A 18 2.62 12.20 -4.75
N GLN A 19 1.54 11.90 -5.48
CA GLN A 19 0.46 12.86 -5.71
C GLN A 19 -0.22 13.25 -4.38
N ALA A 20 -0.45 12.29 -3.50
CA ALA A 20 -1.01 12.53 -2.18
C ALA A 20 -0.11 13.44 -1.32
N VAL A 21 1.20 13.15 -1.24
CA VAL A 21 2.18 14.02 -0.56
C VAL A 21 2.19 15.42 -1.15
N SER A 22 2.13 15.55 -2.48
CA SER A 22 2.15 16.86 -3.16
C SER A 22 0.92 17.70 -2.80
N ARG A 23 -0.26 17.09 -2.69
CA ARG A 23 -1.48 17.76 -2.24
C ARG A 23 -1.36 18.23 -0.78
N VAL A 24 -0.90 17.37 0.12
CA VAL A 24 -0.70 17.73 1.54
C VAL A 24 0.33 18.84 1.70
N LYS A 25 1.44 18.79 0.94
CA LYS A 25 2.46 19.85 0.92
C LYS A 25 1.85 21.20 0.52
N LYS A 26 1.01 21.22 -0.53
CA LYS A 26 0.34 22.43 -1.00
C LYS A 26 -0.64 22.98 0.05
N ILE A 27 -1.47 22.12 0.64
CA ILE A 27 -2.46 22.51 1.67
C ILE A 27 -1.78 23.10 2.91
N THR A 28 -0.67 22.50 3.35
CA THR A 28 0.05 22.92 4.56
C THR A 28 1.00 24.10 4.34
N GLY A 29 1.23 24.52 3.08
CA GLY A 29 2.22 25.53 2.74
C GLY A 29 3.67 25.12 3.08
N SER A 30 3.92 23.83 3.27
CA SER A 30 5.24 23.36 3.70
C SER A 30 6.25 23.38 2.55
N LYS A 31 7.48 23.80 2.86
CA LYS A 31 8.61 23.73 1.91
C LYS A 31 9.06 22.29 1.63
N ARG A 32 8.84 21.37 2.58
CA ARG A 32 9.29 19.97 2.51
C ARG A 32 8.21 19.00 2.98
N ALA A 33 7.99 17.96 2.20
CA ALA A 33 7.10 16.86 2.54
C ALA A 33 7.64 15.53 1.97
N GLY A 34 7.28 14.41 2.59
CA GLY A 34 7.60 13.05 2.14
C GLY A 34 6.62 12.04 2.75
N HIS A 35 6.71 10.77 2.38
CA HIS A 35 5.93 9.68 2.98
C HIS A 35 6.83 8.62 3.61
N THR A 36 6.25 7.73 4.41
CA THR A 36 6.97 6.65 5.12
C THR A 36 6.84 5.27 4.50
N GLY A 37 6.21 5.18 3.34
CA GLY A 37 6.03 3.94 2.59
C GLY A 37 5.16 4.22 1.38
N THR A 38 5.36 3.46 0.30
CA THR A 38 4.55 3.62 -0.91
C THR A 38 3.30 2.76 -0.78
N LEU A 39 2.15 3.37 -1.03
CA LEU A 39 0.91 2.69 -1.37
C LEU A 39 0.65 2.82 -2.87
N ASP A 40 0.27 1.72 -3.50
CA ASP A 40 -0.13 1.68 -4.89
C ASP A 40 -1.33 2.58 -5.17
N PRO A 41 -1.50 3.08 -6.41
CA PRO A 41 -2.68 3.85 -6.80
C PRO A 41 -3.99 3.12 -6.47
N LEU A 42 -4.01 1.79 -6.65
CA LEU A 42 -5.13 0.91 -6.36
C LEU A 42 -5.45 0.73 -4.86
N ALA A 43 -4.46 0.95 -3.99
CA ALA A 43 -4.64 0.81 -2.56
C ALA A 43 -5.32 2.05 -1.96
N THR A 44 -6.02 1.86 -0.85
CA THR A 44 -6.50 2.95 0.02
C THR A 44 -6.00 2.72 1.45
N GLY A 45 -6.10 3.73 2.30
CA GLY A 45 -5.73 3.60 3.71
C GLY A 45 -4.54 4.46 4.12
N LEU A 46 -3.87 4.06 5.20
CA LEU A 46 -2.91 4.91 5.90
C LEU A 46 -1.65 5.18 5.08
N LEU A 47 -1.46 6.44 4.68
CA LEU A 47 -0.21 7.00 4.18
C LEU A 47 0.28 8.06 5.17
N LEU A 48 1.34 7.78 5.91
CA LEU A 48 1.90 8.75 6.85
C LEU A 48 2.73 9.78 6.08
N VAL A 49 2.25 11.03 6.03
CA VAL A 49 2.91 12.14 5.32
C VAL A 49 3.71 12.96 6.32
N ALA A 50 5.03 12.96 6.18
CA ALA A 50 5.95 13.74 7.01
C ALA A 50 6.12 15.15 6.44
N ILE A 51 6.04 16.16 7.31
CA ILE A 51 6.13 17.58 6.97
C ILE A 51 7.35 18.21 7.66
N GLY A 52 8.08 19.05 6.91
CA GLY A 52 9.19 19.82 7.44
C GLY A 52 10.33 18.93 7.94
N LYS A 53 10.82 19.20 9.16
CA LYS A 53 11.92 18.45 9.79
C LYS A 53 11.57 16.98 10.06
N ALA A 54 10.28 16.62 10.19
CA ALA A 54 9.84 15.25 10.42
C ALA A 54 10.19 14.31 9.25
N THR A 55 10.42 14.83 8.04
CA THR A 55 10.88 14.02 6.90
C THR A 55 12.19 13.29 7.15
N ARG A 56 13.03 13.76 8.09
CA ARG A 56 14.26 13.06 8.51
C ARG A 56 13.98 11.76 9.27
N LEU A 57 12.77 11.60 9.79
CA LEU A 57 12.36 10.45 10.57
C LEU A 57 11.65 9.38 9.71
N CYS A 58 11.40 9.64 8.41
CA CYS A 58 10.71 8.69 7.54
C CYS A 58 11.37 7.30 7.49
N GLN A 59 12.71 7.25 7.54
CA GLN A 59 13.48 6.01 7.48
C GLN A 59 13.11 5.03 8.60
N TYR A 60 12.77 5.52 9.79
CA TYR A 60 12.42 4.66 10.93
C TYR A 60 11.07 3.96 10.78
N PHE A 61 10.24 4.39 9.83
CA PHE A 61 8.93 3.79 9.55
C PHE A 61 8.98 2.84 8.35
N LEU A 62 10.05 2.89 7.54
CA LEU A 62 10.21 1.99 6.39
C LEU A 62 10.34 0.54 6.83
N ASP A 63 10.90 0.28 8.02
CA ASP A 63 11.11 -1.06 8.57
C ASP A 63 10.00 -1.50 9.55
N GLY A 64 9.01 -0.64 9.83
CA GLY A 64 7.93 -0.96 10.76
C GLY A 64 6.95 -2.01 10.20
N ASP A 65 6.16 -2.63 11.05
CA ASP A 65 5.11 -3.55 10.60
C ASP A 65 3.99 -2.82 9.87
N LYS A 66 3.39 -3.48 8.86
CA LYS A 66 2.24 -2.95 8.11
C LYS A 66 1.12 -3.99 8.04
N GLY A 67 -0.10 -3.55 8.29
CA GLY A 67 -1.31 -4.36 8.15
C GLY A 67 -2.06 -3.99 6.87
N TYR A 68 -2.46 -5.00 6.11
CA TYR A 68 -3.23 -4.83 4.88
C TYR A 68 -4.50 -5.67 4.92
N ARG A 69 -5.55 -5.16 4.26
CA ARG A 69 -6.74 -5.92 3.90
C ARG A 69 -6.82 -5.95 2.38
N ALA A 70 -6.81 -7.15 1.82
CA ALA A 70 -6.87 -7.37 0.38
C ALA A 70 -8.01 -8.33 0.04
N GLU A 71 -8.50 -8.21 -1.20
CA GLU A 71 -9.45 -9.15 -1.80
C GLU A 71 -8.79 -9.75 -3.04
N ILE A 72 -8.87 -11.07 -3.17
CA ILE A 72 -8.26 -11.82 -4.27
C ILE A 72 -9.39 -12.39 -5.12
N LYS A 73 -9.30 -12.17 -6.43
CA LYS A 73 -10.16 -12.82 -7.42
C LYS A 73 -9.43 -14.04 -7.99
N PHE A 74 -9.98 -15.22 -7.76
CA PHE A 74 -9.46 -16.45 -8.38
C PHE A 74 -9.92 -16.58 -9.84
N GLY A 75 -9.14 -17.33 -10.64
CA GLY A 75 -9.48 -17.68 -12.02
C GLY A 75 -8.90 -16.76 -13.10
N ALA A 76 -8.16 -15.71 -12.72
CA ALA A 76 -7.46 -14.86 -13.68
C ALA A 76 -6.13 -14.39 -13.08
N ALA A 77 -5.06 -14.46 -13.88
CA ALA A 77 -3.78 -13.84 -13.58
C ALA A 77 -3.56 -12.65 -14.49
N THR A 78 -2.96 -11.59 -13.95
CA THR A 78 -2.61 -10.37 -14.69
C THR A 78 -1.11 -10.13 -14.66
N ASP A 79 -0.59 -9.39 -15.64
CA ASP A 79 0.83 -9.03 -15.72
C ASP A 79 1.33 -8.14 -14.58
N THR A 80 0.44 -7.37 -13.94
CA THR A 80 0.76 -6.53 -12.77
C THR A 80 0.45 -7.21 -11.43
N GLY A 81 -0.17 -8.39 -11.43
CA GLY A 81 -0.61 -9.08 -10.20
C GLY A 81 -1.83 -8.44 -9.52
N ASP A 82 -2.45 -7.44 -10.13
CA ASP A 82 -3.65 -6.75 -9.64
C ASP A 82 -4.72 -6.56 -10.73
N ARG A 83 -5.80 -5.84 -10.41
CA ARG A 83 -6.93 -5.64 -11.33
C ARG A 83 -6.70 -4.58 -12.42
N GLU A 84 -5.59 -3.84 -12.40
CA GLU A 84 -5.28 -2.82 -13.40
C GLU A 84 -4.49 -3.38 -14.59
N GLY A 85 -3.84 -4.55 -14.41
CA GLY A 85 -3.06 -5.22 -15.44
C GLY A 85 -3.88 -5.92 -16.53
N ARG A 86 -3.19 -6.32 -17.60
CA ARG A 86 -3.77 -7.16 -18.66
C ARG A 86 -3.83 -8.60 -18.17
N VAL A 87 -4.95 -9.27 -18.42
CA VAL A 87 -5.09 -10.71 -18.16
C VAL A 87 -4.12 -11.49 -19.06
N ILE A 88 -3.27 -12.30 -18.45
CA ILE A 88 -2.27 -13.13 -19.13
C ILE A 88 -2.59 -14.62 -19.06
N ASP A 89 -3.42 -15.03 -18.09
CA ASP A 89 -3.86 -16.42 -17.96
C ASP A 89 -5.25 -16.49 -17.29
N THR A 90 -6.00 -17.54 -17.59
CA THR A 90 -7.34 -17.77 -17.03
C THR A 90 -7.57 -19.24 -16.72
N ALA A 91 -8.21 -19.50 -15.58
CA ALA A 91 -8.67 -20.84 -15.19
C ALA A 91 -10.20 -20.83 -14.99
N ARG A 92 -10.84 -21.95 -15.37
CA ARG A 92 -12.28 -22.20 -15.19
C ARG A 92 -12.49 -23.44 -14.34
N ASP A 93 -13.71 -23.62 -13.86
CA ASP A 93 -14.17 -24.83 -13.16
C ASP A 93 -13.31 -25.22 -11.96
N PHE A 94 -12.81 -24.23 -11.21
CA PHE A 94 -12.07 -24.43 -9.97
C PHE A 94 -13.01 -24.33 -8.77
N TYR A 95 -12.73 -25.15 -7.76
CA TYR A 95 -13.35 -25.07 -6.44
C TYR A 95 -12.27 -25.28 -5.39
N PHE A 96 -12.27 -24.42 -4.38
CA PHE A 96 -11.42 -24.57 -3.22
C PHE A 96 -12.30 -24.58 -1.98
N SER A 97 -12.17 -25.61 -1.16
CA SER A 97 -12.71 -25.61 0.18
C SER A 97 -11.98 -24.57 1.03
N ARG A 98 -12.65 -24.09 2.09
CA ARG A 98 -12.01 -23.18 3.06
C ARG A 98 -10.76 -23.80 3.70
N GLN A 99 -10.75 -25.12 3.88
CA GLN A 99 -9.63 -25.85 4.48
C GLN A 99 -8.41 -25.85 3.55
N GLU A 100 -8.61 -26.07 2.25
CA GLU A 100 -7.53 -26.01 1.26
C GLU A 100 -6.92 -24.60 1.19
N ILE A 101 -7.75 -23.56 1.16
CA ILE A 101 -7.27 -22.17 1.19
C ILE A 101 -6.47 -21.90 2.47
N ALA A 102 -6.99 -22.30 3.63
CA ALA A 102 -6.30 -22.10 4.92
C ALA A 102 -4.95 -22.83 4.98
N ALA A 103 -4.88 -24.06 4.46
CA ALA A 103 -3.64 -24.84 4.40
C ALA A 103 -2.58 -24.18 3.50
N VAL A 104 -2.98 -23.53 2.41
CA VAL A 104 -2.05 -22.75 1.57
C VAL A 104 -1.61 -21.48 2.28
N LEU A 105 -2.54 -20.71 2.86
CA LEU A 105 -2.22 -19.47 3.57
C LEU A 105 -1.26 -19.68 4.75
N ALA A 106 -1.34 -20.82 5.44
CA ALA A 106 -0.43 -21.17 6.52
C ALA A 106 1.05 -21.21 6.08
N LYS A 107 1.34 -21.47 4.80
CA LYS A 107 2.70 -21.45 4.24
C LYS A 107 3.29 -20.05 4.10
N PHE A 108 2.45 -19.02 4.15
CA PHE A 108 2.85 -17.61 4.06
C PHE A 108 2.89 -16.91 5.43
N GLN A 109 2.85 -17.68 6.52
CA GLN A 109 2.95 -17.16 7.89
C GLN A 109 4.37 -17.36 8.43
N GLY A 110 4.93 -16.32 9.06
CA GLY A 110 6.30 -16.32 9.57
C GLY A 110 7.31 -15.75 8.58
N SER A 111 8.58 -16.12 8.72
CA SER A 111 9.65 -15.69 7.81
C SER A 111 9.59 -16.49 6.51
N ILE A 112 9.44 -15.79 5.38
CA ILE A 112 9.35 -16.35 4.03
C ILE A 112 10.27 -15.59 3.07
N GLU A 113 10.59 -16.20 1.93
CA GLU A 113 11.23 -15.53 0.79
C GLU A 113 10.17 -15.16 -0.25
N GLN A 114 10.23 -13.94 -0.79
CA GLN A 114 9.29 -13.38 -1.78
C GLN A 114 10.03 -12.70 -2.92
#